data_AF-A0A8X8X8P0-F1
#
_entry.id   AF-A0A8X8X8P0-F1
#
_cell.length_a   1.000
_cell.length_b   1.000
_cell.length_c   1.000
_cell.angle_alpha   90.00
_cell.angle_beta   90.00
_cell.angle_gamma   90.00
#
_symmetry.space_group_name_H-M   'P 1'
#
loop_
_entity.id
_entity.type
_entity.pdbx_description
1 polymer ?
#
loop_
_entity_poly.entity_id
_entity_poly.type
_entity_poly.pdbx_seq_one_letter_code
_entity_poly.pdbx_strand_id
1 'polypeptide(L)'
;MSRTELRTTVSRGSAEETGVDEIEGDGGDIFTSSNGGHYFAEGQLMEIKETFEVLHYVRQKLSRLILYFQDQLSLDKSKANSILRPEILCGGYGRTNHHRRVKKHEMLPQNVDLPPVLPKKKKKPFPIPLKKIVEAAREDKKLAQMGIEKHLEPPKNGILVPSLIPVAYDVLDAWKVLISGLAQLLHVVPVHACRYCIEPECTKISHKIYIALGVTFLCFSCSECSEIHVAQIGHKIQDCHGSTSGSRRNYHSWIKGSINDVLTPIESYHMYDPYGRRIKHETRFSYDRIPAVVELCIQAGIELPEYPSRRRTEPIRMLGKKVIDIGGYVDEPKPFQPGSPGSQIVELDTYRALERFPPPLEEEVPMVAQATINAYEKVRWGVTKLMRKYSVKACGYCSEVHVGPWGHNAKLCGEFKHQWRDGKHGWQDATVDEVFPPNYVWHMEDPKGPPLKSTLKRFYGKVPAVVEVCAQAGAHVPNKYKPMMRADIVVPEDREAPFVA
;
A
#
# COMPACT_ATOMS: atom_id res chain seq x y z
N MET A 1 53.26 14.61 -59.18
CA MET A 1 52.76 15.84 -59.83
C MET A 1 51.80 16.47 -58.82
N SER A 2 52.27 17.39 -57.97
CA SER A 2 52.21 18.87 -58.18
C SER A 2 50.76 19.38 -58.15
N ARG A 3 50.35 20.34 -57.31
CA ARG A 3 51.11 21.29 -56.45
C ARG A 3 50.13 22.05 -55.52
N THR A 4 50.55 22.51 -54.32
CA THR A 4 50.21 23.81 -53.62
C THR A 4 48.72 24.30 -53.50
N GLU A 5 48.25 25.05 -52.48
CA GLU A 5 48.71 25.52 -51.16
C GLU A 5 47.59 26.34 -50.45
N LEU A 6 47.67 26.52 -49.11
CA LEU A 6 47.27 27.70 -48.29
C LEU A 6 45.82 28.30 -48.39
N ARG A 7 45.36 29.24 -47.54
CA ARG A 7 45.33 29.41 -46.05
C ARG A 7 44.47 30.68 -45.75
N THR A 8 43.88 30.81 -44.54
CA THR A 8 43.42 32.08 -43.88
C THR A 8 42.23 32.85 -44.54
N THR A 9 41.36 33.65 -43.87
CA THR A 9 41.25 34.20 -42.48
C THR A 9 39.83 34.79 -42.21
N VAL A 10 39.27 34.64 -40.98
CA VAL A 10 38.53 35.67 -40.16
C VAL A 10 37.15 36.18 -40.74
N SER A 11 36.14 36.79 -40.07
CA SER A 11 35.84 37.33 -38.70
C SER A 11 34.34 37.22 -38.27
N ARG A 12 34.10 37.27 -36.94
CA ARG A 12 32.98 37.86 -36.16
C ARG A 12 31.64 38.29 -36.82
N GLY A 13 30.54 37.95 -36.13
CA GLY A 13 29.25 38.67 -36.09
C GLY A 13 28.33 38.11 -35.00
N SER A 14 27.61 38.94 -34.25
CA SER A 14 26.78 38.54 -33.08
C SER A 14 25.50 39.36 -32.94
N ALA A 15 24.35 38.68 -32.80
CA ALA A 15 23.03 39.12 -32.30
C ALA A 15 22.19 37.83 -32.09
N GLU A 16 21.56 37.53 -30.95
CA GLU A 16 20.37 38.15 -30.31
C GLU A 16 19.02 37.78 -30.95
N GLU A 17 18.11 37.27 -30.11
CA GLU A 17 16.64 37.19 -30.27
C GLU A 17 16.07 36.37 -31.46
N THR A 18 14.88 35.74 -31.48
CA THR A 18 13.78 35.42 -30.53
C THR A 18 13.44 33.91 -30.71
N GLY A 19 12.81 33.15 -29.82
CA GLY A 19 11.39 33.19 -29.44
C GLY A 19 10.44 32.67 -30.54
N VAL A 20 9.72 31.55 -30.29
CA VAL A 20 8.34 31.22 -30.73
C VAL A 20 7.99 29.77 -30.32
N ASP A 21 6.77 29.57 -29.79
CA ASP A 21 6.16 28.27 -29.52
C ASP A 21 5.65 27.62 -30.81
N GLU A 22 5.72 26.28 -30.95
CA GLU A 22 4.83 25.55 -31.88
C GLU A 22 4.13 24.37 -31.21
N ILE A 23 2.88 24.18 -31.61
CA ILE A 23 1.90 23.22 -31.09
C ILE A 23 1.58 22.19 -32.18
N GLU A 24 1.37 20.95 -31.75
CA GLU A 24 0.74 19.80 -32.44
C GLU A 24 0.33 19.93 -33.92
N GLY A 25 0.87 19.05 -34.75
CA GLY A 25 0.37 18.73 -36.10
C GLY A 25 0.40 17.22 -36.35
N ASP A 26 -0.78 16.63 -36.55
CA ASP A 26 -0.98 15.20 -36.84
C ASP A 26 -1.05 14.96 -38.36
N GLY A 27 -0.66 13.77 -38.83
CA GLY A 27 -0.61 13.44 -40.26
C GLY A 27 0.45 12.38 -40.59
N GLY A 28 0.05 11.11 -40.56
CA GLY A 28 0.95 10.00 -40.86
C GLY A 28 1.03 9.65 -42.34
N ASP A 29 1.95 8.73 -42.69
CA ASP A 29 1.75 7.89 -43.86
C ASP A 29 2.38 6.49 -43.73
N ILE A 30 1.84 5.59 -44.54
CA ILE A 30 1.99 4.13 -44.51
C ILE A 30 3.40 3.67 -44.93
N PHE A 31 3.99 2.70 -44.20
CA PHE A 31 4.88 1.70 -44.82
C PHE A 31 4.79 0.32 -44.17
N THR A 32 4.94 -0.73 -44.97
CA THR A 32 4.58 -2.11 -44.65
C THR A 32 5.76 -2.98 -44.20
N SER A 33 5.49 -3.90 -43.27
CA SER A 33 6.07 -5.25 -43.17
C SER A 33 7.58 -5.43 -43.41
N SER A 34 8.36 -5.56 -42.32
CA SER A 34 9.15 -6.78 -42.03
C SER A 34 9.98 -6.65 -40.75
N ASN A 35 10.01 -7.72 -39.92
CA ASN A 35 11.06 -8.16 -38.97
C ASN A 35 10.48 -8.82 -37.71
N GLY A 36 10.10 -10.10 -37.84
CA GLY A 36 9.73 -10.96 -36.72
C GLY A 36 10.93 -11.44 -35.89
N GLY A 37 11.76 -10.50 -35.40
CA GLY A 37 13.01 -10.82 -34.68
C GLY A 37 13.16 -10.19 -33.29
N HIS A 38 12.40 -9.14 -32.95
CA HIS A 38 12.60 -8.39 -31.69
C HIS A 38 11.78 -8.86 -30.48
N TYR A 39 10.67 -9.59 -30.69
CA TYR A 39 9.73 -9.94 -29.61
C TYR A 39 10.27 -10.92 -28.56
N PHE A 40 11.31 -11.71 -28.86
CA PHE A 40 11.91 -12.63 -27.90
C PHE A 40 12.88 -11.94 -26.92
N ALA A 41 13.58 -10.87 -27.35
CA ALA A 41 14.57 -10.19 -26.51
C ALA A 41 13.92 -9.25 -25.47
N GLU A 42 12.80 -8.60 -25.81
CA GLU A 42 12.10 -7.71 -24.87
C GLU A 42 11.42 -8.48 -23.73
N GLY A 43 10.94 -9.71 -23.97
CA GLY A 43 10.40 -10.60 -22.94
C GLY A 43 11.44 -10.96 -21.87
N GLN A 44 12.62 -11.43 -22.30
CA GLN A 44 13.72 -11.78 -21.39
C GLN A 44 14.24 -10.55 -20.61
N LEU A 45 14.25 -9.37 -21.22
CA LEU A 45 14.61 -8.11 -20.53
C LEU A 45 13.56 -7.65 -19.50
N MET A 46 12.30 -8.07 -19.61
CA MET A 46 11.29 -7.87 -18.57
C MET A 46 11.53 -8.79 -17.38
N GLU A 47 11.74 -10.09 -17.61
CA GLU A 47 12.06 -11.07 -16.55
C GLU A 47 13.33 -10.67 -15.76
N ILE A 48 14.36 -10.15 -16.43
CA ILE A 48 15.59 -9.68 -15.76
C ILE A 48 15.33 -8.44 -14.88
N LYS A 49 14.40 -7.55 -15.26
CA LYS A 49 14.04 -6.39 -14.44
C LYS A 49 13.18 -6.79 -13.24
N GLU A 50 12.20 -7.66 -13.44
CA GLU A 50 11.36 -8.18 -12.36
C GLU A 50 12.18 -8.98 -11.36
N THR A 51 13.10 -9.83 -11.81
CA THR A 51 14.02 -10.54 -10.91
C THR A 51 14.96 -9.59 -10.16
N PHE A 52 15.41 -8.47 -10.75
CA PHE A 52 16.24 -7.50 -10.02
C PHE A 52 15.44 -6.68 -8.99
N GLU A 53 14.20 -6.28 -9.30
CA GLU A 53 13.28 -5.66 -8.33
C GLU A 53 12.96 -6.62 -7.17
N VAL A 54 12.65 -7.88 -7.48
CA VAL A 54 12.40 -8.93 -6.48
C VAL A 54 13.65 -9.19 -5.65
N LEU A 55 14.84 -9.30 -6.24
CA LEU A 55 16.09 -9.48 -5.50
C LEU A 55 16.42 -8.25 -4.65
N HIS A 56 16.11 -7.04 -5.09
CA HIS A 56 16.30 -5.82 -4.29
C HIS A 56 15.31 -5.72 -3.13
N TYR A 57 14.04 -6.01 -3.38
CA TYR A 57 12.99 -6.09 -2.37
C TYR A 57 13.30 -7.16 -1.31
N VAL A 58 13.65 -8.37 -1.78
CA VAL A 58 14.11 -9.47 -0.92
C VAL A 58 15.39 -9.07 -0.19
N ARG A 59 16.34 -8.38 -0.81
CA ARG A 59 17.53 -7.86 -0.13
C ARG A 59 17.18 -6.84 0.95
N GLN A 60 16.29 -5.87 0.72
CA GLN A 60 15.85 -4.92 1.75
C GLN A 60 15.18 -5.65 2.93
N LYS A 61 14.26 -6.58 2.66
CA LYS A 61 13.55 -7.36 3.69
C LYS A 61 14.47 -8.36 4.43
N LEU A 62 15.38 -9.03 3.73
CA LEU A 62 16.41 -9.89 4.32
C LEU A 62 17.43 -9.08 5.13
N SER A 63 17.80 -7.89 4.67
CA SER A 63 18.68 -6.99 5.44
C SER A 63 18.07 -6.66 6.78
N ARG A 64 16.77 -6.29 6.84
CA ARG A 64 16.02 -6.07 8.10
C ARG A 64 15.96 -7.32 8.99
N LEU A 65 15.90 -8.50 8.40
CA LEU A 65 15.84 -9.78 9.10
C LEU A 65 17.19 -10.26 9.66
N ILE A 66 18.30 -9.96 8.99
CA ILE A 66 19.65 -10.28 9.48
C ILE A 66 19.89 -9.57 10.83
N LEU A 67 19.37 -8.35 10.99
CA LEU A 67 19.42 -7.58 12.24
C LEU A 67 18.65 -8.28 13.36
N TYR A 68 17.45 -8.79 13.04
CA TYR A 68 16.63 -9.53 13.99
C TYR A 68 17.36 -10.77 14.53
N PHE A 69 18.06 -11.52 13.67
CA PHE A 69 18.86 -12.66 14.12
C PHE A 69 20.15 -12.26 14.86
N GLN A 70 20.77 -11.13 14.50
CA GLN A 70 21.90 -10.58 15.26
C GLN A 70 21.46 -10.12 16.67
N ASP A 71 20.25 -9.58 16.83
CA ASP A 71 19.71 -9.18 18.12
C ASP A 71 19.33 -10.39 18.99
N GLN A 72 18.71 -11.43 18.42
CA GLN A 72 18.45 -12.70 19.12
C GLN A 72 19.74 -13.36 19.64
N LEU A 73 20.83 -13.37 18.85
CA LEU A 73 22.15 -13.86 19.28
C LEU A 73 22.83 -12.98 20.34
N SER A 74 22.35 -11.75 20.56
CA SER A 74 22.80 -10.86 21.63
C SER A 74 22.02 -11.08 22.94
N LEU A 75 20.71 -11.30 22.84
CA LEU A 75 19.79 -11.45 23.97
C LEU A 75 19.99 -12.76 24.77
N ASP A 76 20.53 -13.81 24.16
CA ASP A 76 20.92 -15.05 24.85
C ASP A 76 22.08 -14.87 25.86
N LYS A 77 22.71 -13.68 25.91
CA LYS A 77 23.79 -13.37 26.87
C LYS A 77 23.34 -12.54 28.08
N SER A 78 22.06 -12.14 28.17
CA SER A 78 21.57 -11.27 29.26
C SER A 78 20.26 -11.77 29.90
N LYS A 79 20.28 -12.98 30.45
CA LYS A 79 19.27 -13.45 31.42
C LYS A 79 19.93 -13.96 32.70
N ALA A 80 20.30 -13.01 33.57
CA ALA A 80 20.60 -13.27 34.97
C ALA A 80 20.17 -12.09 35.85
N ASN A 81 19.31 -12.37 36.83
CA ASN A 81 18.95 -11.53 37.99
C ASN A 81 18.30 -10.15 37.75
N SER A 82 16.99 -10.07 38.01
CA SER A 82 16.51 -9.26 39.16
C SER A 82 15.08 -9.66 39.56
N ILE A 83 14.92 -10.19 40.77
CA ILE A 83 13.63 -10.38 41.45
C ILE A 83 13.36 -9.13 42.28
N LEU A 84 12.18 -8.51 42.19
CA LEU A 84 11.61 -7.66 43.25
C LEU A 84 10.07 -7.66 43.20
N ARG A 85 9.44 -7.32 44.34
CA ARG A 85 8.03 -7.59 44.68
C ARG A 85 7.05 -6.47 44.27
N PRO A 86 5.73 -6.75 44.20
CA PRO A 86 4.72 -5.74 43.87
C PRO A 86 4.33 -4.89 45.09
N GLU A 87 4.16 -3.58 44.88
CA GLU A 87 3.46 -2.70 45.83
C GLU A 87 2.01 -2.48 45.42
N ILE A 88 1.11 -2.55 46.41
CA ILE A 88 -0.32 -2.31 46.27
C ILE A 88 -0.59 -0.85 46.66
N LEU A 89 -1.20 -0.07 45.77
CA LEU A 89 -1.73 1.25 46.09
C LEU A 89 -3.22 1.35 45.75
N CYS A 90 -3.98 1.88 46.70
CA CYS A 90 -5.44 1.96 46.68
C CYS A 90 -5.87 3.44 46.85
N GLY A 91 -6.99 3.81 46.23
CA GLY A 91 -7.60 5.14 46.31
C GLY A 91 -7.60 5.89 44.96
N GLY A 92 -8.69 6.53 44.52
CA GLY A 92 -10.03 6.60 45.12
C GLY A 92 -11.06 7.13 44.11
N TYR A 93 -12.34 6.81 44.31
CA TYR A 93 -13.41 7.12 43.34
C TYR A 93 -13.84 8.59 43.37
N GLY A 94 -13.35 9.39 42.42
CA GLY A 94 -13.94 10.68 42.05
C GLY A 94 -15.08 10.52 41.03
N ARG A 95 -16.34 10.70 41.45
CA ARG A 95 -17.49 10.72 40.53
C ARG A 95 -17.64 12.11 39.90
N THR A 96 -17.61 12.20 38.57
CA THR A 96 -18.06 13.40 37.83
C THR A 96 -19.22 13.06 36.90
N ASN A 97 -20.38 13.68 37.13
CA ASN A 97 -21.59 13.50 36.31
C ASN A 97 -21.43 14.20 34.95
N HIS A 98 -21.26 13.44 33.88
CA HIS A 98 -21.44 13.97 32.52
C HIS A 98 -22.83 13.61 31.97
N HIS A 99 -23.61 14.65 31.65
CA HIS A 99 -24.95 14.53 31.10
C HIS A 99 -24.98 13.63 29.84
N ARG A 100 -25.80 12.59 29.89
CA ARG A 100 -26.01 11.61 28.82
C ARG A 100 -26.71 12.26 27.62
N ARG A 101 -25.92 12.85 26.71
CA ARG A 101 -26.43 13.32 25.41
C ARG A 101 -26.81 12.09 24.59
N VAL A 102 -28.12 11.85 24.45
CA VAL A 102 -28.66 10.71 23.69
C VAL A 102 -28.18 10.82 22.25
N LYS A 103 -27.30 9.91 21.83
CA LYS A 103 -26.91 9.78 20.42
C LYS A 103 -28.15 9.34 19.65
N LYS A 104 -28.63 10.20 18.76
CA LYS A 104 -29.65 9.87 17.76
C LYS A 104 -29.17 8.63 17.01
N HIS A 105 -29.96 7.55 17.02
CA HIS A 105 -29.59 6.30 16.36
C HIS A 105 -29.52 6.56 14.86
N GLU A 106 -28.31 6.64 14.32
CA GLU A 106 -28.09 6.78 12.88
C GLU A 106 -28.58 5.49 12.22
N MET A 107 -29.68 5.60 11.45
CA MET A 107 -30.21 4.46 10.69
C MET A 107 -29.22 4.12 9.59
N LEU A 108 -28.36 3.15 9.87
CA LEU A 108 -27.50 2.56 8.85
C LEU A 108 -28.39 1.88 7.80
N PRO A 109 -28.15 2.11 6.49
CA PRO A 109 -28.94 1.47 5.45
C PRO A 109 -28.78 -0.05 5.52
N GLN A 110 -29.89 -0.76 5.42
CA GLN A 110 -29.94 -2.22 5.36
C GLN A 110 -29.42 -2.67 3.99
N ASN A 111 -28.40 -3.53 3.96
CA ASN A 111 -27.61 -3.89 2.78
C ASN A 111 -26.81 -2.70 2.20
N VAL A 112 -25.48 -2.76 2.32
CA VAL A 112 -24.57 -1.81 1.66
C VAL A 112 -23.90 -2.51 0.48
N ASP A 113 -24.12 -1.98 -0.72
CA ASP A 113 -23.37 -2.41 -1.90
C ASP A 113 -21.89 -2.07 -1.74
N LEU A 114 -21.01 -3.03 -2.05
CA LEU A 114 -19.57 -2.78 -2.06
C LEU A 114 -19.19 -1.74 -3.11
N PRO A 115 -18.09 -0.99 -2.91
CA PRO A 115 -17.49 -0.18 -3.96
C PRO A 115 -17.27 -1.01 -5.23
N PRO A 116 -17.66 -0.54 -6.42
CA PRO A 116 -17.54 -1.30 -7.65
C PRO A 116 -16.07 -1.56 -7.97
N VAL A 117 -15.73 -2.81 -8.30
CA VAL A 117 -14.38 -3.19 -8.74
C VAL A 117 -14.06 -2.41 -10.03
N LEU A 118 -13.06 -1.54 -9.95
CA LEU A 118 -12.69 -0.68 -11.08
C LEU A 118 -12.03 -1.51 -12.21
N PRO A 119 -12.37 -1.27 -13.49
CA PRO A 119 -11.76 -2.02 -14.58
C PRO A 119 -10.25 -1.75 -14.70
N LYS A 120 -9.41 -2.80 -14.60
CA LYS A 120 -7.94 -2.72 -14.79
C LYS A 120 -7.54 -1.97 -16.08
N LYS A 121 -8.35 -2.08 -17.14
CA LYS A 121 -8.14 -1.44 -18.45
C LYS A 121 -8.60 0.03 -18.53
N LYS A 122 -8.80 0.72 -17.40
CA LYS A 122 -9.19 2.14 -17.35
C LYS A 122 -8.43 2.86 -16.24
N LYS A 123 -8.25 4.18 -16.37
CA LYS A 123 -7.75 5.01 -15.26
C LYS A 123 -8.80 5.02 -14.14
N LYS A 124 -8.37 4.90 -12.89
CA LYS A 124 -9.19 5.19 -11.69
C LYS A 124 -9.80 6.60 -11.80
N PRO A 125 -11.02 6.82 -11.30
CA PRO A 125 -11.58 8.16 -11.16
C PRO A 125 -10.66 9.09 -10.35
N PHE A 126 -10.73 10.40 -10.62
CA PHE A 126 -10.08 11.40 -9.77
C PHE A 126 -10.93 11.63 -8.50
N PRO A 127 -10.35 11.61 -7.29
CA PRO A 127 -11.10 11.91 -6.05
C PRO A 127 -11.63 13.35 -5.98
N ILE A 128 -10.96 14.28 -6.67
CA ILE A 128 -11.41 15.67 -6.85
C ILE A 128 -11.89 15.83 -8.31
N PRO A 129 -13.08 16.41 -8.56
CA PRO A 129 -13.57 16.65 -9.92
C PRO A 129 -12.58 17.45 -10.78
N LEU A 130 -12.30 16.98 -12.00
CA LEU A 130 -11.27 17.56 -12.87
C LEU A 130 -11.44 19.07 -13.11
N LYS A 131 -12.67 19.57 -13.19
CA LYS A 131 -12.97 21.00 -13.32
C LYS A 131 -12.34 21.82 -12.18
N LYS A 132 -12.50 21.38 -10.93
CA LYS A 132 -11.92 22.04 -9.73
C LYS A 132 -10.39 22.01 -9.74
N ILE A 133 -9.79 20.90 -10.22
CA ILE A 133 -8.33 20.79 -10.37
C ILE A 133 -7.81 21.80 -11.40
N VAL A 134 -8.52 21.97 -12.52
CA VAL A 134 -8.19 22.92 -13.59
C VAL A 134 -8.41 24.37 -13.15
N GLU A 135 -9.49 24.67 -12.42
CA GLU A 135 -9.79 25.98 -11.83
C GLU A 135 -8.67 26.40 -10.87
N ALA A 136 -8.35 25.58 -9.87
CA ALA A 136 -7.26 25.86 -8.92
C ALA A 136 -5.89 26.01 -9.62
N ALA A 137 -5.62 25.23 -10.67
CA ALA A 137 -4.38 25.36 -11.44
C ALA A 137 -4.32 26.65 -12.27
N ARG A 138 -5.46 27.21 -12.69
CA ARG A 138 -5.55 28.51 -13.37
C ARG A 138 -5.36 29.67 -12.37
N GLU A 139 -5.93 29.56 -11.18
CA GLU A 139 -5.73 30.52 -10.09
C GLU A 139 -4.26 30.58 -9.64
N ASP A 140 -3.64 29.42 -9.40
CA ASP A 140 -2.19 29.30 -9.13
C ASP A 140 -1.33 29.96 -10.21
N LYS A 141 -1.71 29.81 -11.49
CA LYS A 141 -1.00 30.43 -12.62
C LYS A 141 -1.15 31.95 -12.62
N LYS A 142 -2.35 32.48 -12.36
CA LYS A 142 -2.61 33.93 -12.27
C LYS A 142 -1.79 34.58 -11.14
N LEU A 143 -1.79 33.99 -9.95
CA LEU A 143 -1.01 34.49 -8.80
C LEU A 143 0.49 34.51 -9.13
N ALA A 144 1.00 33.43 -9.76
CA ALA A 144 2.39 33.37 -10.19
C ALA A 144 2.75 34.43 -11.25
N GLN A 145 1.85 34.72 -12.20
CA GLN A 145 2.03 35.78 -13.20
C GLN A 145 2.04 37.19 -12.58
N MET A 146 1.35 37.38 -11.45
CA MET A 146 1.37 38.63 -10.67
C MET A 146 2.56 38.72 -9.70
N GLY A 147 3.45 37.72 -9.67
CA GLY A 147 4.56 37.66 -8.71
C GLY A 147 4.13 37.37 -7.26
N ILE A 148 2.87 37.01 -7.03
CA ILE A 148 2.30 36.79 -5.69
C ILE A 148 2.66 35.39 -5.21
N GLU A 149 3.40 35.31 -4.09
CA GLU A 149 3.72 34.05 -3.44
C GLU A 149 2.47 33.31 -2.98
N LYS A 150 2.46 31.99 -3.21
CA LYS A 150 1.38 31.11 -2.80
C LYS A 150 1.50 30.84 -1.30
N HIS A 151 0.60 31.41 -0.51
CA HIS A 151 0.46 31.09 0.90
C HIS A 151 0.13 29.59 1.08
N LEU A 152 0.88 28.92 1.96
CA LEU A 152 0.73 27.50 2.27
C LEU A 152 0.58 27.31 3.78
N GLU A 153 -0.51 26.65 4.19
CA GLU A 153 -0.70 26.22 5.57
C GLU A 153 0.18 25.00 5.91
N PRO A 154 0.57 24.80 7.18
CA PRO A 154 1.06 23.52 7.66
C PRO A 154 0.07 22.37 7.39
N PRO A 155 0.53 21.20 6.90
CA PRO A 155 1.92 20.81 6.63
C PRO A 155 2.36 21.04 5.18
N LYS A 156 1.55 21.71 4.35
CA LYS A 156 1.85 21.95 2.94
C LYS A 156 3.01 22.92 2.71
N ASN A 157 3.40 23.68 3.73
CA ASN A 157 4.63 24.49 3.78
C ASN A 157 5.84 23.74 4.40
N GLY A 158 5.71 22.45 4.71
CA GLY A 158 6.77 21.62 5.31
C GLY A 158 6.88 21.68 6.84
N ILE A 159 6.16 22.58 7.53
CA ILE A 159 6.13 22.64 9.00
C ILE A 159 5.15 21.58 9.54
N LEU A 160 5.50 20.87 10.60
CA LEU A 160 4.60 19.89 11.23
C LEU A 160 3.31 20.53 11.78
N VAL A 161 2.25 19.73 11.92
CA VAL A 161 1.02 20.11 12.63
C VAL A 161 1.04 19.46 14.02
N PRO A 162 1.34 20.19 15.13
CA PRO A 162 1.55 19.57 16.44
C PRO A 162 0.35 18.76 16.96
N SER A 163 -0.88 19.20 16.67
CA SER A 163 -2.11 18.49 17.04
C SER A 163 -2.38 17.18 16.27
N LEU A 164 -1.55 16.88 15.26
CA LEU A 164 -1.56 15.61 14.53
C LEU A 164 -0.40 14.67 14.91
N ILE A 165 0.61 15.14 15.65
CA ILE A 165 1.72 14.28 16.10
C ILE A 165 1.20 13.13 17.00
N PRO A 166 0.36 13.35 18.03
CA PRO A 166 -0.19 12.25 18.82
C PRO A 166 -1.04 11.28 18.00
N VAL A 167 -1.73 11.78 16.96
CA VAL A 167 -2.52 10.95 16.03
C VAL A 167 -1.62 10.02 15.22
N ALA A 168 -0.42 10.47 14.85
CA ALA A 168 0.54 9.64 14.16
C ALA A 168 1.01 8.48 15.05
N TYR A 169 1.45 8.76 16.29
CA TYR A 169 1.82 7.71 17.25
C TYR A 169 0.65 6.74 17.51
N ASP A 170 -0.56 7.26 17.73
CA ASP A 170 -1.79 6.47 17.86
C ASP A 170 -2.03 5.49 16.69
N VAL A 171 -1.68 5.90 15.46
CA VAL A 171 -1.79 5.07 14.25
C VAL A 171 -0.68 4.04 14.19
N LEU A 172 0.57 4.41 14.51
CA LEU A 172 1.71 3.49 14.43
C LEU A 172 1.59 2.37 15.47
N ASP A 173 1.15 2.67 16.69
CA ASP A 173 0.95 1.63 17.70
C ASP A 173 -0.26 0.74 17.38
N ALA A 174 -1.34 1.32 16.84
CA ALA A 174 -2.44 0.52 16.29
C ALA A 174 -2.00 -0.36 15.11
N TRP A 175 -1.08 0.12 14.26
CA TRP A 175 -0.53 -0.63 13.15
C TRP A 175 0.25 -1.87 13.60
N LYS A 176 1.07 -1.74 14.66
CA LYS A 176 1.77 -2.88 15.30
C LYS A 176 0.79 -3.91 15.86
N VAL A 177 -0.24 -3.45 16.59
CA VAL A 177 -1.29 -4.33 17.17
C VAL A 177 -2.09 -5.04 16.08
N LEU A 178 -2.37 -4.35 14.96
CA LEU A 178 -3.06 -4.95 13.81
C LEU A 178 -2.23 -6.07 13.17
N ILE A 179 -0.92 -5.85 12.94
CA ILE A 179 -0.03 -6.86 12.34
C ILE A 179 0.14 -8.06 13.26
N SER A 180 0.47 -7.83 14.53
CA SER A 180 0.70 -8.90 15.52
C SER A 180 -0.57 -9.69 15.83
N GLY A 181 -1.72 -9.00 15.92
CA GLY A 181 -3.02 -9.62 16.11
C GLY A 181 -3.42 -10.49 14.93
N LEU A 182 -3.32 -10.00 13.68
CA LEU A 182 -3.60 -10.82 12.50
C LEU A 182 -2.66 -12.02 12.37
N ALA A 183 -1.37 -11.85 12.67
CA ALA A 183 -0.42 -12.96 12.64
C ALA A 183 -0.80 -14.07 13.65
N GLN A 184 -1.18 -13.70 14.87
CA GLN A 184 -1.70 -14.64 15.87
C GLN A 184 -2.97 -15.36 15.41
N LEU A 185 -3.97 -14.59 14.93
CA LEU A 185 -5.26 -15.15 14.53
C LEU A 185 -5.17 -16.09 13.33
N LEU A 186 -4.26 -15.86 12.37
CA LEU A 186 -4.07 -16.71 11.19
C LEU A 186 -3.43 -18.08 11.49
N HIS A 187 -3.04 -18.35 12.73
CA HIS A 187 -2.71 -19.71 13.19
C HIS A 187 -3.96 -20.54 13.54
N VAL A 188 -5.04 -19.89 14.01
CA VAL A 188 -6.25 -20.55 14.54
C VAL A 188 -7.50 -20.36 13.66
N VAL A 189 -7.60 -19.24 12.92
CA VAL A 189 -8.66 -18.97 11.95
C VAL A 189 -8.19 -19.41 10.56
N PRO A 190 -8.85 -20.39 9.91
CA PRO A 190 -8.48 -20.81 8.57
C PRO A 190 -8.79 -19.73 7.53
N VAL A 191 -7.75 -19.28 6.82
CA VAL A 191 -7.85 -18.34 5.70
C VAL A 191 -7.34 -19.03 4.44
N HIS A 192 -8.10 -18.91 3.35
CA HIS A 192 -7.77 -19.43 2.03
C HIS A 192 -7.64 -18.30 1.01
N ALA A 193 -6.60 -18.33 0.19
CA ALA A 193 -6.40 -17.39 -0.92
C ALA A 193 -6.47 -18.14 -2.26
N CYS A 194 -7.07 -17.52 -3.29
CA CYS A 194 -7.09 -18.09 -4.62
C CYS A 194 -5.71 -17.96 -5.29
N ARG A 195 -5.07 -19.09 -5.60
CA ARG A 195 -3.70 -19.15 -6.14
C ARG A 195 -3.54 -20.35 -7.08
N TYR A 196 -3.72 -20.12 -8.37
CA TYR A 196 -3.39 -21.09 -9.40
C TYR A 196 -3.09 -20.40 -10.74
N CYS A 197 -1.82 -20.44 -11.13
CA CYS A 197 -1.38 -20.33 -12.51
C CYS A 197 -0.69 -21.64 -12.87
N ILE A 198 -1.11 -22.28 -13.95
CA ILE A 198 -0.24 -23.22 -14.67
C ILE A 198 -0.05 -22.67 -16.07
N GLU A 199 1.19 -22.28 -16.35
CA GLU A 199 1.76 -22.45 -17.68
C GLU A 199 2.85 -23.53 -17.57
N PRO A 200 2.84 -24.57 -18.43
CA PRO A 200 3.79 -25.69 -18.32
C PRO A 200 5.28 -25.33 -18.48
N GLU A 201 5.60 -24.13 -18.99
CA GLU A 201 6.96 -23.76 -19.39
C GLU A 201 7.80 -23.19 -18.24
N CYS A 202 7.17 -22.63 -17.21
CA CYS A 202 7.81 -22.01 -16.05
C CYS A 202 8.62 -22.98 -15.16
N THR A 203 8.64 -24.28 -15.49
CA THR A 203 9.38 -25.33 -14.75
C THR A 203 10.74 -25.71 -15.35
N LYS A 204 11.08 -25.25 -16.56
CA LYS A 204 12.26 -25.76 -17.31
C LYS A 204 13.54 -24.94 -17.16
N ILE A 205 13.46 -23.63 -16.91
CA ILE A 205 14.62 -22.73 -16.84
C ILE A 205 14.92 -22.29 -15.39
N SER A 206 13.87 -21.95 -14.62
CA SER A 206 13.95 -21.51 -13.23
C SER A 206 14.51 -22.57 -12.27
N HIS A 207 14.16 -23.85 -12.43
CA HIS A 207 14.51 -24.88 -11.43
C HIS A 207 16.03 -25.07 -11.22
N LYS A 208 16.87 -24.86 -12.25
CA LYS A 208 18.31 -25.13 -12.16
C LYS A 208 19.12 -23.98 -11.52
N ILE A 209 18.70 -22.73 -11.70
CA ILE A 209 19.40 -21.57 -11.14
C ILE A 209 19.03 -21.36 -9.67
N TYR A 210 17.76 -21.61 -9.30
CA TYR A 210 17.23 -21.26 -7.99
C TYR A 210 17.59 -22.28 -6.90
N ILE A 211 17.74 -23.58 -7.25
CA ILE A 211 18.27 -24.60 -6.33
C ILE A 211 19.73 -24.29 -5.93
N ALA A 212 20.53 -23.73 -6.84
CA ALA A 212 21.93 -23.35 -6.56
C ALA A 212 22.07 -22.13 -5.64
N LEU A 213 21.00 -21.35 -5.45
CA LEU A 213 20.95 -20.17 -4.57
C LEU A 213 20.14 -20.38 -3.29
N GLY A 214 19.55 -21.56 -3.09
CA GLY A 214 18.72 -21.88 -1.91
C GLY A 214 17.39 -21.14 -1.83
N VAL A 215 16.94 -20.50 -2.92
CA VAL A 215 15.69 -19.71 -2.95
C VAL A 215 14.61 -20.50 -3.67
N THR A 216 13.79 -21.25 -2.91
CA THR A 216 12.64 -21.98 -3.45
C THR A 216 11.51 -21.02 -3.84
N PHE A 217 11.62 -20.38 -5.01
CA PHE A 217 10.58 -19.49 -5.52
C PHE A 217 9.37 -20.31 -6.01
N LEU A 218 8.40 -20.54 -5.13
CA LEU A 218 7.10 -21.08 -5.51
C LEU A 218 6.37 -20.06 -6.42
N CYS A 219 6.50 -20.24 -7.73
CA CYS A 219 5.74 -19.51 -8.75
C CYS A 219 4.25 -19.93 -8.77
N PHE A 220 3.52 -19.61 -7.70
CA PHE A 220 2.10 -19.97 -7.49
C PHE A 220 1.17 -18.73 -7.45
N SER A 221 1.70 -17.52 -7.65
CA SER A 221 0.93 -16.28 -7.61
C SER A 221 0.09 -16.07 -8.87
N CYS A 222 -1.20 -16.38 -8.79
CA CYS A 222 -2.18 -15.83 -9.73
C CYS A 222 -2.43 -14.35 -9.39
N SER A 223 -1.79 -13.44 -10.13
CA SER A 223 -2.01 -11.99 -10.04
C SER A 223 -3.41 -11.56 -10.51
N GLU A 224 -4.11 -12.42 -11.24
CA GLU A 224 -5.41 -12.13 -11.84
C GLU A 224 -6.60 -12.38 -10.90
N CYS A 225 -6.43 -13.18 -9.83
CA CYS A 225 -7.49 -13.41 -8.84
C CYS A 225 -7.02 -13.12 -7.41
N SER A 226 -7.57 -12.06 -6.81
CA SER A 226 -7.30 -11.65 -5.43
C SER A 226 -8.34 -12.15 -4.41
N GLU A 227 -9.19 -13.11 -4.80
CA GLU A 227 -10.26 -13.61 -3.93
C GLU A 227 -9.68 -14.40 -2.74
N ILE A 228 -10.27 -14.16 -1.57
CA ILE A 228 -9.90 -14.70 -0.27
C ILE A 228 -11.18 -15.18 0.42
N HIS A 229 -11.07 -16.22 1.24
CA HIS A 229 -12.16 -16.75 2.04
C HIS A 229 -11.69 -17.10 3.45
N VAL A 230 -12.55 -16.88 4.45
CA VAL A 230 -12.26 -17.11 5.87
C VAL A 230 -13.25 -18.16 6.38
N ALA A 231 -12.85 -19.43 6.29
CA ALA A 231 -13.66 -20.60 6.64
C ALA A 231 -12.82 -21.87 6.62
N GLN A 232 -13.30 -22.97 7.21
CA GLN A 232 -12.59 -24.25 7.18
C GLN A 232 -12.35 -24.75 5.74
N ILE A 233 -13.28 -24.49 4.82
CA ILE A 233 -13.24 -24.94 3.42
C ILE A 233 -13.54 -23.75 2.49
N GLY A 234 -12.77 -23.63 1.41
CA GLY A 234 -12.98 -22.61 0.37
C GLY A 234 -14.36 -22.68 -0.32
N HIS A 235 -14.92 -21.53 -0.70
CA HIS A 235 -16.26 -21.46 -1.30
C HIS A 235 -16.35 -22.05 -2.72
N LYS A 236 -17.59 -22.37 -3.12
CA LYS A 236 -17.97 -22.93 -4.43
C LYS A 236 -18.63 -21.90 -5.37
N ILE A 237 -18.51 -20.61 -5.08
CA ILE A 237 -18.88 -19.53 -6.02
C ILE A 237 -17.92 -19.56 -7.23
N GLN A 238 -18.48 -19.44 -8.44
CA GLN A 238 -17.80 -19.56 -9.73
C GLN A 238 -17.47 -18.18 -10.35
N ASP A 239 -16.71 -17.35 -9.64
CA ASP A 239 -16.31 -16.00 -10.05
C ASP A 239 -14.78 -15.78 -10.07
N CYS A 240 -14.01 -16.86 -10.26
CA CYS A 240 -12.57 -16.76 -10.46
C CYS A 240 -12.24 -16.11 -11.81
N HIS A 241 -11.58 -14.95 -11.76
CA HIS A 241 -11.07 -14.22 -12.92
C HIS A 241 -9.59 -14.54 -13.25
N GLY A 242 -9.01 -15.57 -12.63
CA GLY A 242 -7.65 -16.02 -12.90
C GLY A 242 -7.46 -16.46 -14.35
N SER A 243 -6.25 -16.29 -14.90
CA SER A 243 -5.93 -16.61 -16.31
C SER A 243 -6.35 -18.02 -16.75
N THR A 244 -6.22 -19.02 -15.88
CA THR A 244 -6.61 -20.41 -16.18
C THR A 244 -7.97 -20.81 -15.61
N SER A 245 -8.83 -19.87 -15.19
CA SER A 245 -10.09 -20.16 -14.50
C SER A 245 -11.10 -20.92 -15.37
N GLY A 246 -11.09 -20.68 -16.69
CA GLY A 246 -11.96 -21.37 -17.65
C GLY A 246 -11.83 -22.89 -17.62
N SER A 247 -10.59 -23.41 -17.53
CA SER A 247 -10.33 -24.86 -17.39
C SER A 247 -10.93 -25.47 -16.11
N ARG A 248 -11.12 -24.63 -15.08
CA ARG A 248 -11.70 -24.98 -13.78
C ARG A 248 -13.14 -24.45 -13.63
N ARG A 249 -13.84 -24.16 -14.74
CA ARG A 249 -15.23 -23.65 -14.77
C ARG A 249 -15.46 -22.46 -13.83
N ASN A 250 -14.52 -21.53 -13.79
CA ASN A 250 -14.48 -20.34 -12.94
C ASN A 250 -14.50 -20.61 -11.42
N TYR A 251 -14.30 -21.85 -10.95
CA TYR A 251 -14.02 -22.09 -9.54
C TYR A 251 -12.69 -21.44 -9.13
N HIS A 252 -12.54 -21.19 -7.83
CA HIS A 252 -11.27 -20.77 -7.23
C HIS A 252 -10.39 -21.99 -6.93
N SER A 253 -9.09 -21.76 -6.74
CA SER A 253 -8.13 -22.79 -6.32
C SER A 253 -7.49 -22.33 -5.04
N TRP A 254 -7.89 -22.95 -3.94
CA TRP A 254 -7.64 -22.50 -2.59
C TRP A 254 -6.33 -23.08 -2.05
N ILE A 255 -5.47 -22.20 -1.57
CA ILE A 255 -4.32 -22.54 -0.72
C ILE A 255 -4.40 -21.77 0.60
N LYS A 256 -3.62 -22.15 1.61
CA LYS A 256 -3.51 -21.38 2.86
C LYS A 256 -3.12 -19.93 2.56
N GLY A 257 -3.96 -18.98 2.96
CA GLY A 257 -3.74 -17.55 2.80
C GLY A 257 -2.66 -17.01 3.73
N SER A 258 -2.10 -15.86 3.34
CA SER A 258 -1.10 -15.13 4.11
C SER A 258 -1.71 -13.89 4.77
N ILE A 259 -0.96 -13.28 5.70
CA ILE A 259 -1.34 -11.97 6.27
C ILE A 259 -1.53 -10.89 5.19
N ASN A 260 -0.79 -10.95 4.08
CA ASN A 260 -0.88 -10.00 2.97
C ASN A 260 -2.16 -10.18 2.12
N ASP A 261 -2.83 -11.33 2.22
CA ASP A 261 -4.14 -11.55 1.60
C ASP A 261 -5.27 -10.90 2.42
N VAL A 262 -5.11 -10.84 3.74
CA VAL A 262 -6.07 -10.22 4.67
C VAL A 262 -5.85 -8.71 4.78
N LEU A 263 -4.58 -8.30 4.83
CA LEU A 263 -4.10 -6.94 5.00
C LEU A 263 -3.16 -6.58 3.84
N THR A 264 -3.73 -6.09 2.74
CA THR A 264 -2.96 -5.73 1.53
C THR A 264 -1.89 -4.68 1.85
N PRO A 265 -0.58 -5.01 1.76
CA PRO A 265 0.48 -4.07 2.09
C PRO A 265 0.66 -3.06 0.95
N ILE A 266 0.30 -1.81 1.21
CA ILE A 266 0.67 -0.69 0.33
C ILE A 266 1.98 -0.10 0.83
N GLU A 267 3.00 -0.11 -0.03
CA GLU A 267 4.30 0.48 0.26
C GLU A 267 4.45 1.85 -0.40
N SER A 268 5.36 2.64 0.15
CA SER A 268 5.82 3.91 -0.38
C SER A 268 7.33 3.98 -0.24
N TYR A 269 7.96 4.87 -1.01
CA TYR A 269 9.35 5.21 -0.78
C TYR A 269 9.46 6.12 0.44
N HIS A 270 10.41 5.82 1.33
CA HIS A 270 10.80 6.73 2.40
C HIS A 270 11.44 8.00 1.82
N MET A 271 11.06 9.18 2.35
CA MET A 271 11.58 10.47 1.92
C MET A 271 12.10 11.29 3.10
N TYR A 272 13.42 11.49 3.18
CA TYR A 272 14.00 12.40 4.18
C TYR A 272 13.40 13.83 4.09
N ASP A 273 13.21 14.37 2.88
CA ASP A 273 12.52 15.66 2.66
C ASP A 273 11.51 15.51 1.50
N PRO A 274 10.18 15.49 1.77
CA PRO A 274 9.15 15.38 0.73
C PRO A 274 9.15 16.49 -0.33
N TYR A 275 9.87 17.59 -0.06
CA TYR A 275 10.03 18.71 -0.97
C TYR A 275 11.40 18.74 -1.65
N GLY A 276 12.33 17.89 -1.21
CA GLY A 276 13.70 17.80 -1.69
C GLY A 276 13.83 17.14 -3.06
N ARG A 277 14.89 16.35 -3.25
CA ARG A 277 15.17 15.72 -4.54
C ARG A 277 14.14 14.62 -4.81
N ARG A 278 13.40 14.74 -5.91
CA ARG A 278 12.50 13.68 -6.38
C ARG A 278 13.29 12.43 -6.75
N ILE A 279 12.84 11.28 -6.25
CA ILE A 279 13.34 9.96 -6.63
C ILE A 279 13.21 9.78 -8.15
N LYS A 280 14.34 9.54 -8.82
CA LYS A 280 14.41 9.22 -10.25
C LYS A 280 14.37 7.70 -10.44
N HIS A 281 14.15 7.24 -11.66
CA HIS A 281 14.13 5.79 -11.94
C HIS A 281 15.49 5.14 -11.68
N GLU A 282 16.57 5.83 -12.01
CA GLU A 282 17.95 5.33 -11.94
C GLU A 282 18.42 5.22 -10.47
N THR A 283 17.93 6.11 -9.60
CA THR A 283 18.30 6.18 -8.18
C THR A 283 17.31 5.45 -7.27
N ARG A 284 16.26 4.82 -7.79
CA ARG A 284 15.15 4.27 -6.98
C ARG A 284 15.59 3.25 -5.93
N PHE A 285 16.60 2.45 -6.26
CA PHE A 285 17.18 1.43 -5.39
C PHE A 285 17.99 2.01 -4.22
N SER A 286 18.32 3.30 -4.26
CA SER A 286 18.97 4.01 -3.16
C SER A 286 17.98 4.47 -2.07
N TYR A 287 16.68 4.17 -2.21
CA TYR A 287 15.63 4.55 -1.28
C TYR A 287 14.92 3.31 -0.73
N ASP A 288 14.55 3.36 0.54
CA ASP A 288 13.85 2.27 1.19
C ASP A 288 12.35 2.25 0.88
N ARG A 289 11.81 1.04 0.70
CA ARG A 289 10.36 0.79 0.62
C ARG A 289 9.84 0.43 2.01
N ILE A 290 8.88 1.21 2.50
CA ILE A 290 8.20 1.00 3.79
C ILE A 290 6.68 1.11 3.62
N PRO A 291 5.85 0.56 4.53
CA PRO A 291 4.40 0.70 4.42
C PRO A 291 3.97 2.18 4.38
N ALA A 292 3.05 2.52 3.48
CA ALA A 292 2.62 3.91 3.26
C ALA A 292 1.96 4.52 4.52
N VAL A 293 1.36 3.69 5.38
CA VAL A 293 0.86 4.10 6.70
C VAL A 293 2.01 4.56 7.62
N VAL A 294 3.15 3.86 7.60
CA VAL A 294 4.33 4.19 8.41
C VAL A 294 4.97 5.48 7.91
N GLU A 295 5.20 5.61 6.60
CA GLU A 295 5.73 6.84 5.98
C GLU A 295 4.81 8.04 6.27
N LEU A 296 3.49 7.88 6.17
CA LEU A 296 2.53 8.93 6.53
C LEU A 296 2.65 9.37 7.99
N CYS A 297 2.97 8.45 8.90
CA CYS A 297 3.19 8.79 10.31
C CYS A 297 4.56 9.44 10.56
N ILE A 298 5.61 9.02 9.86
CA ILE A 298 6.94 9.68 9.89
C ILE A 298 6.81 11.14 9.43
N GLN A 299 6.16 11.38 8.28
CA GLN A 299 5.93 12.73 7.77
C GLN A 299 4.97 13.55 8.66
N ALA A 300 4.15 12.87 9.48
CA ALA A 300 3.28 13.52 10.47
C ALA A 300 3.96 13.86 11.80
N GLY A 301 5.23 13.48 11.99
CA GLY A 301 6.06 13.85 13.15
C GLY A 301 6.43 12.70 14.09
N ILE A 302 6.33 11.44 13.67
CA ILE A 302 7.02 10.35 14.39
C ILE A 302 8.51 10.38 14.03
N GLU A 303 9.35 10.35 15.06
CA GLU A 303 10.78 10.12 14.91
C GLU A 303 11.09 8.61 14.95
N LEU A 304 11.61 8.07 13.85
CA LEU A 304 12.21 6.74 13.78
C LEU A 304 13.69 6.92 13.38
N PRO A 305 14.67 6.57 14.23
CA PRO A 305 16.10 6.80 13.95
C PRO A 305 16.58 6.19 12.62
N GLU A 306 15.96 5.09 12.19
CA GLU A 306 16.33 4.34 10.99
C GLU A 306 15.61 4.86 9.72
N TYR A 307 14.57 5.69 9.88
CA TYR A 307 13.87 6.39 8.81
C TYR A 307 13.75 7.89 9.14
N PRO A 308 14.88 8.62 9.15
CA PRO A 308 14.94 10.02 9.54
C PRO A 308 14.13 10.90 8.59
N SER A 309 13.56 11.99 9.09
CA SER A 309 12.86 12.97 8.26
C SER A 309 13.17 14.40 8.69
N ARG A 310 13.34 15.29 7.70
CA ARG A 310 13.72 16.69 7.89
C ARG A 310 12.58 17.46 8.55
N ARG A 311 12.76 17.80 9.82
CA ARG A 311 11.84 18.70 10.54
C ARG A 311 12.17 20.15 10.19
N ARG A 312 11.18 20.87 9.67
CA ARG A 312 11.33 22.27 9.21
C ARG A 312 10.75 23.23 10.25
N THR A 313 11.56 24.20 10.65
CA THR A 313 11.16 25.37 11.44
C THR A 313 10.70 26.53 10.54
N GLU A 314 11.28 26.64 9.34
CA GLU A 314 10.95 27.67 8.35
C GLU A 314 10.04 27.12 7.24
N PRO A 315 9.04 27.90 6.78
CA PRO A 315 8.11 27.47 5.75
C PRO A 315 8.72 27.52 4.35
N ILE A 316 8.37 26.53 3.54
CA ILE A 316 8.69 26.50 2.11
C ILE A 316 7.89 27.57 1.38
N ARG A 317 8.55 28.31 0.48
CA ARG A 317 7.95 29.37 -0.32
C ARG A 317 7.74 28.91 -1.75
N MET A 318 6.59 29.26 -2.30
CA MET A 318 6.11 28.80 -3.60
C MET A 318 5.63 29.97 -4.46
N LEU A 319 5.94 29.93 -5.75
CA LEU A 319 5.33 30.79 -6.77
C LEU A 319 4.53 29.90 -7.73
N GLY A 320 3.21 29.88 -7.55
CA GLY A 320 2.31 28.93 -8.23
C GLY A 320 2.69 27.47 -7.93
N LYS A 321 3.30 26.79 -8.91
CA LYS A 321 3.79 25.40 -8.81
C LYS A 321 5.31 25.28 -8.61
N LYS A 322 6.06 26.38 -8.66
CA LYS A 322 7.53 26.39 -8.52
C LYS A 322 7.90 26.63 -7.05
N VAL A 323 8.73 25.76 -6.48
CA VAL A 323 9.43 26.06 -5.22
C VAL A 323 10.43 27.17 -5.49
N ILE A 324 10.31 28.30 -4.78
CA ILE A 324 11.26 29.41 -4.88
C ILE A 324 12.26 29.41 -3.73
N ASP A 325 11.86 28.90 -2.57
CA ASP A 325 12.73 28.69 -1.42
C ASP A 325 12.38 27.40 -0.70
N ILE A 326 13.41 26.61 -0.41
CA ILE A 326 13.34 25.31 0.26
C ILE A 326 14.13 25.30 1.58
N GLY A 327 14.75 26.42 1.97
CA GLY A 327 15.68 26.48 3.11
C GLY A 327 16.94 25.65 2.87
N GLY A 328 17.45 25.63 1.63
CA GLY A 328 18.59 24.82 1.21
C GLY A 328 18.34 23.30 1.16
N TYR A 329 19.29 22.57 0.59
CA TYR A 329 19.38 21.12 0.72
C TYR A 329 20.19 20.76 1.96
N VAL A 330 19.69 19.80 2.74
CA VAL A 330 20.39 19.21 3.88
C VAL A 330 20.72 17.78 3.49
N ASP A 331 21.97 17.37 3.69
CA ASP A 331 22.35 15.97 3.49
C ASP A 331 21.60 15.09 4.49
N GLU A 332 21.08 13.97 3.98
CA GLU A 332 20.40 12.98 4.81
C GLU A 332 21.39 12.43 5.86
N PRO A 333 21.03 12.40 7.16
CA PRO A 333 21.90 11.82 8.16
C PRO A 333 22.16 10.36 7.81
N LYS A 334 23.42 9.91 7.97
CA LYS A 334 23.80 8.53 7.64
C LYS A 334 22.84 7.56 8.36
N PRO A 335 22.29 6.55 7.65
CA PRO A 335 21.37 5.60 8.26
C PRO A 335 21.93 5.05 9.58
N PHE A 336 21.08 5.07 10.61
CA PHE A 336 21.45 4.54 11.92
C PHE A 336 21.91 3.09 11.77
N GLN A 337 23.02 2.71 12.42
CA GLN A 337 23.62 1.40 12.20
C GLN A 337 22.62 0.30 12.58
N PRO A 338 22.23 -0.54 11.61
CA PRO A 338 21.16 -1.50 11.84
C PRO A 338 21.68 -2.63 12.73
N GLY A 339 20.99 -2.90 13.85
CA GLY A 339 21.45 -3.85 14.88
C GLY A 339 21.66 -3.26 16.29
N SER A 340 21.26 -2.01 16.54
CA SER A 340 21.11 -1.52 17.92
C SER A 340 19.95 -2.27 18.62
N PRO A 341 20.10 -2.70 19.89
CA PRO A 341 19.03 -3.35 20.63
C PRO A 341 17.76 -2.47 20.67
N GLY A 342 16.60 -3.06 20.33
CA GLY A 342 15.30 -2.37 20.37
C GLY A 342 14.83 -1.70 19.07
N SER A 343 15.42 -2.02 17.90
CA SER A 343 14.92 -1.53 16.60
C SER A 343 13.48 -1.98 16.32
N GLN A 344 12.53 -1.04 16.41
CA GLN A 344 11.08 -1.32 16.26
C GLN A 344 10.67 -1.64 14.81
N ILE A 345 11.54 -1.46 13.80
CA ILE A 345 11.24 -1.62 12.37
C ILE A 345 10.59 -2.97 12.06
N VAL A 346 11.04 -4.05 12.71
CA VAL A 346 10.59 -5.42 12.43
C VAL A 346 9.08 -5.57 12.70
N GLU A 347 8.52 -4.82 13.64
CA GLU A 347 7.09 -4.81 13.97
C GLU A 347 6.25 -3.99 12.98
N LEU A 348 6.89 -3.12 12.17
CA LEU A 348 6.20 -2.17 11.31
C LEU A 348 5.78 -2.73 9.95
N ASP A 349 6.22 -3.93 9.56
CA ASP A 349 5.74 -4.58 8.34
C ASP A 349 5.30 -6.03 8.56
N THR A 350 4.64 -6.60 7.55
CA THR A 350 4.02 -7.93 7.59
C THR A 350 4.99 -9.07 7.29
N TYR A 351 6.27 -8.80 6.99
CA TYR A 351 7.23 -9.80 6.56
C TYR A 351 7.53 -10.80 7.68
N ARG A 352 7.37 -12.09 7.38
CA ARG A 352 7.49 -13.21 8.34
C ARG A 352 6.69 -13.01 9.63
N ALA A 353 5.60 -12.24 9.62
CA ALA A 353 4.83 -11.93 10.84
C ALA A 353 4.29 -13.19 11.54
N LEU A 354 3.84 -14.19 10.75
CA LEU A 354 3.39 -15.50 11.25
C LEU A 354 4.47 -16.31 11.99
N GLU A 355 5.75 -16.00 11.75
CA GLU A 355 6.88 -16.67 12.39
C GLU A 355 7.40 -15.88 13.60
N ARG A 356 7.17 -14.55 13.61
CA ARG A 356 7.51 -13.66 14.72
C ARG A 356 6.50 -13.70 15.86
N PHE A 357 5.24 -13.98 15.56
CA PHE A 357 4.16 -14.05 16.54
C PHE A 357 3.63 -15.49 16.61
N PRO A 358 3.78 -16.18 17.77
CA PRO A 358 3.29 -17.56 17.94
C PRO A 358 1.75 -17.61 17.92
N PRO A 359 1.15 -18.81 17.83
CA PRO A 359 -0.29 -18.96 18.09
C PRO A 359 -0.63 -18.47 19.51
N PRO A 360 -1.75 -17.74 19.69
CA PRO A 360 -2.25 -17.35 21.01
C PRO A 360 -2.82 -18.57 21.75
N LEU A 361 -3.00 -18.48 23.07
CA LEU A 361 -3.75 -19.49 23.82
C LEU A 361 -5.24 -19.43 23.42
N GLU A 362 -5.95 -20.56 23.47
CA GLU A 362 -7.35 -20.65 23.05
C GLU A 362 -8.26 -19.67 23.81
N GLU A 363 -8.00 -19.47 25.10
CA GLU A 363 -8.67 -18.50 25.97
C GLU A 363 -8.40 -17.03 25.58
N GLU A 364 -7.26 -16.74 24.96
CA GLU A 364 -6.84 -15.41 24.53
C GLU A 364 -7.39 -15.02 23.14
N VAL A 365 -7.80 -16.00 22.32
CA VAL A 365 -8.24 -15.77 20.93
C VAL A 365 -9.29 -14.65 20.81
N PRO A 366 -10.37 -14.59 21.63
CA PRO A 366 -11.35 -13.51 21.54
C PRO A 366 -10.80 -12.14 21.95
N MET A 367 -9.84 -12.11 22.89
CA MET A 367 -9.17 -10.87 23.32
C MET A 367 -8.26 -10.32 22.23
N VAL A 368 -7.45 -11.20 21.60
CA VAL A 368 -6.60 -10.85 20.45
C VAL A 368 -7.47 -10.38 19.29
N ALA A 369 -8.58 -11.07 19.00
CA ALA A 369 -9.53 -10.70 17.96
C ALA A 369 -10.14 -9.30 18.21
N GLN A 370 -10.56 -9.02 19.44
CA GLN A 370 -11.14 -7.73 19.81
C GLN A 370 -10.10 -6.59 19.75
N ALA A 371 -8.86 -6.84 20.17
CA ALA A 371 -7.76 -5.89 20.02
C ALA A 371 -7.45 -5.61 18.54
N THR A 372 -7.43 -6.64 17.70
CA THR A 372 -7.14 -6.56 16.26
C THR A 372 -8.17 -5.73 15.50
N ILE A 373 -9.47 -5.95 15.72
CA ILE A 373 -10.51 -5.16 15.05
C ILE A 373 -10.55 -3.70 15.54
N ASN A 374 -10.27 -3.46 16.82
CA ASN A 374 -10.14 -2.11 17.38
C ASN A 374 -8.92 -1.37 16.79
N ALA A 375 -7.81 -2.08 16.58
CA ALA A 375 -6.60 -1.56 15.95
C ALA A 375 -6.84 -1.21 14.47
N TYR A 376 -7.50 -2.09 13.72
CA TYR A 376 -7.93 -1.84 12.33
C TYR A 376 -8.75 -0.54 12.20
N GLU A 377 -9.72 -0.35 13.10
CA GLU A 377 -10.53 0.86 13.17
C GLU A 377 -9.71 2.11 13.48
N LYS A 378 -8.79 2.02 14.45
CA LYS A 378 -7.93 3.14 14.87
C LYS A 378 -6.95 3.56 13.76
N VAL A 379 -6.35 2.61 13.04
CA VAL A 379 -5.54 2.88 11.84
C VAL A 379 -6.38 3.57 10.78
N ARG A 380 -7.54 3.02 10.39
CA ARG A 380 -8.38 3.60 9.34
C ARG A 380 -8.85 5.01 9.67
N TRP A 381 -9.25 5.26 10.91
CA TRP A 381 -9.63 6.59 11.40
C TRP A 381 -8.44 7.57 11.38
N GLY A 382 -7.28 7.15 11.88
CA GLY A 382 -6.12 8.02 11.99
C GLY A 382 -5.49 8.35 10.64
N VAL A 383 -5.38 7.39 9.72
CA VAL A 383 -5.01 7.64 8.31
C VAL A 383 -5.98 8.64 7.67
N THR A 384 -7.29 8.46 7.87
CA THR A 384 -8.32 9.43 7.42
C THR A 384 -8.10 10.83 8.01
N LYS A 385 -7.69 10.92 9.28
CA LYS A 385 -7.46 12.20 9.98
C LYS A 385 -6.17 12.89 9.49
N LEU A 386 -5.09 12.13 9.27
CA LEU A 386 -3.81 12.65 8.77
C LEU A 386 -3.95 13.14 7.32
N MET A 387 -4.56 12.35 6.43
CA MET A 387 -4.75 12.69 5.01
C MET A 387 -5.64 13.92 4.74
N ARG A 388 -6.36 14.45 5.74
CA ARG A 388 -7.04 15.76 5.64
C ARG A 388 -6.07 16.94 5.53
N LYS A 389 -4.82 16.77 5.96
CA LYS A 389 -3.79 17.82 6.02
C LYS A 389 -2.51 17.41 5.30
N TYR A 390 -2.00 16.21 5.56
CA TYR A 390 -0.84 15.65 4.87
C TYR A 390 -1.22 15.20 3.45
N SER A 391 -0.38 15.52 2.48
CA SER A 391 -0.61 15.16 1.08
C SER A 391 -0.09 13.75 0.80
N VAL A 392 -0.89 12.94 0.11
CA VAL A 392 -0.49 11.62 -0.38
C VAL A 392 -0.97 11.49 -1.82
N LYS A 393 -0.15 10.92 -2.69
CA LYS A 393 -0.44 10.69 -4.11
C LYS A 393 -0.57 9.21 -4.38
N ALA A 394 -1.54 8.84 -5.22
CA ALA A 394 -1.69 7.50 -5.74
C ALA A 394 -1.56 7.52 -7.27
N CYS A 395 -1.11 6.41 -7.85
CA CYS A 395 -1.18 6.23 -9.28
C CYS A 395 -2.61 5.91 -9.69
N GLY A 396 -3.16 6.66 -10.64
CA GLY A 396 -4.49 6.38 -11.21
C GLY A 396 -4.57 5.10 -12.07
N TYR A 397 -3.56 4.25 -12.08
CA TYR A 397 -3.51 3.02 -12.89
C TYR A 397 -3.09 1.80 -12.07
N CYS A 398 -2.02 1.89 -11.26
CA CYS A 398 -1.53 0.83 -10.39
C CYS A 398 -1.77 1.14 -8.89
N SER A 399 -1.35 0.24 -8.01
CA SER A 399 -1.38 0.38 -6.54
C SER A 399 -0.29 1.27 -5.95
N GLU A 400 0.61 1.84 -6.76
CA GLU A 400 1.72 2.66 -6.27
C GLU A 400 1.25 3.95 -5.56
N VAL A 401 1.86 4.22 -4.39
CA VAL A 401 1.53 5.35 -3.51
C VAL A 401 2.80 6.09 -3.10
N HIS A 402 2.72 7.42 -3.07
CA HIS A 402 3.78 8.30 -2.61
C HIS A 402 3.25 9.28 -1.57
N VAL A 403 3.78 9.20 -0.34
CA VAL A 403 3.48 10.18 0.71
C VAL A 403 4.25 11.46 0.41
N GLY A 404 3.55 12.57 0.21
CA GLY A 404 4.16 13.84 -0.13
C GLY A 404 3.32 14.73 -1.06
N PRO A 405 3.77 15.97 -1.29
CA PRO A 405 3.11 16.93 -2.18
C PRO A 405 3.12 16.50 -3.66
N TRP A 406 4.07 15.66 -4.08
CA TRP A 406 4.23 15.19 -5.46
C TRP A 406 4.79 13.77 -5.51
N GLY A 407 4.30 12.94 -6.43
CA GLY A 407 4.84 11.60 -6.62
C GLY A 407 6.22 11.56 -7.31
N HIS A 408 6.89 10.42 -7.17
CA HIS A 408 8.21 10.16 -7.72
C HIS A 408 8.25 10.09 -9.26
N ASN A 409 9.47 10.17 -9.81
CA ASN A 409 9.75 10.09 -11.24
C ASN A 409 10.20 8.69 -11.69
N ALA A 410 10.26 7.69 -10.80
CA ALA A 410 10.55 6.31 -11.19
C ALA A 410 9.52 5.77 -12.21
N LYS A 411 10.00 5.04 -13.22
CA LYS A 411 9.21 4.46 -14.32
C LYS A 411 8.85 3.00 -14.02
N LEU A 412 7.94 2.76 -13.07
CA LEU A 412 7.58 1.41 -12.60
C LEU A 412 6.11 1.03 -12.87
N CYS A 413 5.33 1.89 -13.51
CA CYS A 413 3.92 1.62 -13.76
C CYS A 413 3.76 0.66 -14.97
N GLY A 414 3.62 -0.65 -14.74
CA GLY A 414 3.32 -1.65 -15.79
C GLY A 414 1.86 -1.72 -16.25
N GLU A 415 0.96 -0.96 -15.64
CA GLU A 415 -0.48 -1.05 -15.90
C GLU A 415 -0.96 -0.47 -17.24
N PHE A 416 -2.25 -0.58 -17.53
CA PHE A 416 -2.90 -0.18 -18.79
C PHE A 416 -2.30 1.08 -19.47
N LYS A 417 -1.92 0.92 -20.75
CA LYS A 417 -1.23 1.92 -21.57
C LYS A 417 0.05 2.50 -20.93
N HIS A 418 0.89 1.66 -20.31
CA HIS A 418 2.19 2.11 -19.79
C HIS A 418 3.21 2.46 -20.89
N GLN A 419 3.18 1.75 -22.03
CA GLN A 419 4.10 1.98 -23.16
C GLN A 419 3.97 3.44 -23.66
N TRP A 420 2.74 3.88 -23.91
CA TRP A 420 2.37 5.27 -24.23
C TRP A 420 2.71 6.31 -23.14
N ARG A 421 3.12 5.86 -21.95
CA ARG A 421 3.50 6.71 -20.80
C ARG A 421 4.96 6.55 -20.42
N ASP A 422 5.78 5.77 -21.16
CA ASP A 422 7.19 5.52 -20.81
C ASP A 422 7.31 5.01 -19.34
N GLY A 423 6.41 4.11 -18.93
CA GLY A 423 6.34 3.55 -17.57
C GLY A 423 6.00 4.54 -16.45
N LYS A 424 5.69 5.81 -16.76
CA LYS A 424 5.44 6.87 -15.76
C LYS A 424 4.08 6.71 -15.08
N HIS A 425 4.03 7.04 -13.79
CA HIS A 425 2.82 6.95 -12.98
C HIS A 425 1.87 8.12 -13.27
N GLY A 426 0.57 7.80 -13.38
CA GLY A 426 -0.49 8.80 -13.57
C GLY A 426 -0.95 9.38 -12.25
N TRP A 427 -0.08 10.15 -11.58
CA TRP A 427 -0.31 10.66 -10.23
C TRP A 427 -1.60 11.49 -10.07
N GLN A 428 -2.31 11.24 -8.98
CA GLN A 428 -3.45 12.01 -8.49
C GLN A 428 -3.42 12.04 -6.95
N ASP A 429 -4.26 12.85 -6.31
CA ASP A 429 -4.46 12.76 -4.86
C ASP A 429 -5.00 11.36 -4.49
N ALA A 430 -4.47 10.77 -3.42
CA ALA A 430 -4.87 9.44 -2.95
C ALA A 430 -6.16 9.48 -2.12
N THR A 431 -6.98 8.44 -2.22
CA THR A 431 -8.02 8.17 -1.22
C THR A 431 -7.46 7.36 -0.05
N VAL A 432 -8.20 7.32 1.07
CA VAL A 432 -7.85 6.46 2.23
C VAL A 432 -7.77 5.00 1.81
N ASP A 433 -8.63 4.54 0.89
CA ASP A 433 -8.63 3.17 0.38
C ASP A 433 -7.48 2.89 -0.62
N GLU A 434 -6.73 3.89 -1.06
CA GLU A 434 -5.47 3.67 -1.81
C GLU A 434 -4.27 3.54 -0.88
N VAL A 435 -4.29 4.17 0.30
CA VAL A 435 -3.23 4.07 1.33
C VAL A 435 -3.45 2.88 2.26
N PHE A 436 -4.71 2.59 2.58
CA PHE A 436 -5.14 1.52 3.48
C PHE A 436 -6.36 0.77 2.91
N PRO A 437 -6.18 0.00 1.82
CA PRO A 437 -7.26 -0.72 1.13
C PRO A 437 -7.87 -1.83 1.99
N PRO A 438 -9.21 -1.92 2.08
CA PRO A 438 -9.88 -3.13 2.55
C PRO A 438 -9.86 -4.20 1.45
N ASN A 439 -9.47 -5.43 1.78
CA ASN A 439 -9.81 -6.60 0.96
C ASN A 439 -11.16 -7.16 1.42
N TYR A 440 -12.07 -7.53 0.51
CA TYR A 440 -13.46 -7.90 0.84
C TYR A 440 -13.74 -9.39 0.62
N VAL A 441 -14.06 -10.10 1.70
CA VAL A 441 -14.43 -11.53 1.71
C VAL A 441 -15.94 -11.69 1.76
N TRP A 442 -16.45 -12.83 1.29
CA TRP A 442 -17.80 -13.29 1.62
C TRP A 442 -17.92 -13.57 3.12
N HIS A 443 -18.95 -13.02 3.76
CA HIS A 443 -19.28 -13.33 5.14
C HIS A 443 -19.85 -14.76 5.24
N MET A 444 -19.51 -15.48 6.31
CA MET A 444 -20.05 -16.80 6.65
C MET A 444 -20.51 -16.82 8.10
N GLU A 445 -21.74 -17.29 8.37
CA GLU A 445 -22.26 -17.36 9.74
C GLU A 445 -21.64 -18.51 10.55
N ASP A 446 -21.42 -19.67 9.92
CA ASP A 446 -20.76 -20.83 10.51
C ASP A 446 -19.56 -21.30 9.65
N PRO A 447 -18.30 -21.08 10.10
CA PRO A 447 -17.08 -21.56 9.46
C PRO A 447 -16.99 -23.06 9.16
N LYS A 448 -17.82 -23.88 9.82
CA LYS A 448 -17.90 -25.34 9.68
C LYS A 448 -19.10 -25.78 8.84
N GLY A 449 -19.95 -24.83 8.43
CA GLY A 449 -21.13 -25.05 7.62
C GLY A 449 -20.84 -25.40 6.15
N PRO A 450 -21.88 -25.59 5.33
CA PRO A 450 -21.72 -25.91 3.91
C PRO A 450 -21.06 -24.74 3.13
N PRO A 451 -20.19 -25.02 2.15
CA PRO A 451 -19.49 -23.98 1.41
C PRO A 451 -20.44 -23.16 0.52
N LEU A 452 -20.26 -21.84 0.52
CA LEU A 452 -21.09 -20.87 -0.21
C LEU A 452 -21.21 -21.21 -1.72
N LYS A 453 -22.42 -21.09 -2.28
CA LYS A 453 -22.77 -21.53 -3.65
C LYS A 453 -23.10 -20.34 -4.56
N SER A 454 -22.77 -20.42 -5.86
CA SER A 454 -23.05 -19.34 -6.85
C SER A 454 -24.52 -18.91 -6.89
N THR A 455 -25.45 -19.87 -6.79
CA THR A 455 -26.92 -19.64 -6.85
C THR A 455 -27.43 -18.75 -5.72
N LEU A 456 -26.79 -18.82 -4.54
CA LEU A 456 -27.18 -18.07 -3.35
C LEU A 456 -26.36 -16.79 -3.15
N LYS A 457 -25.50 -16.43 -4.11
CA LYS A 457 -24.66 -15.21 -4.08
C LYS A 457 -25.46 -13.92 -3.84
N ARG A 458 -26.74 -13.89 -4.21
CA ARG A 458 -27.65 -12.75 -3.97
C ARG A 458 -28.01 -12.53 -2.49
N PHE A 459 -27.87 -13.54 -1.64
CA PHE A 459 -28.19 -13.49 -0.21
C PHE A 459 -26.97 -13.14 0.65
N TYR A 460 -25.79 -13.67 0.31
CA TYR A 460 -24.56 -13.47 1.08
C TYR A 460 -24.08 -12.00 1.13
N GLY A 461 -23.57 -11.59 2.29
CA GLY A 461 -22.87 -10.32 2.46
C GLY A 461 -21.37 -10.41 2.13
N LYS A 462 -20.73 -9.24 2.04
CA LYS A 462 -19.27 -9.12 1.99
C LYS A 462 -18.76 -8.07 2.98
N VAL A 463 -17.67 -8.37 3.66
CA VAL A 463 -17.09 -7.53 4.72
C VAL A 463 -15.56 -7.50 4.60
N PRO A 464 -14.82 -6.52 5.15
CA PRO A 464 -13.36 -6.55 5.09
C PRO A 464 -12.77 -7.82 5.73
N ALA A 465 -11.76 -8.43 5.11
CA ALA A 465 -11.14 -9.68 5.55
C ALA A 465 -10.67 -9.63 7.00
N VAL A 466 -10.10 -8.50 7.43
CA VAL A 466 -9.71 -8.25 8.83
C VAL A 466 -10.91 -8.37 9.79
N VAL A 467 -12.06 -7.83 9.40
CA VAL A 467 -13.29 -7.88 10.21
C VAL A 467 -13.83 -9.30 10.28
N GLU A 468 -13.83 -10.03 9.16
CA GLU A 468 -14.27 -11.43 9.15
C GLU A 468 -13.35 -12.32 10.00
N VAL A 469 -12.03 -12.22 9.84
CA VAL A 469 -11.06 -12.97 10.66
C VAL A 469 -11.27 -12.71 12.15
N CYS A 470 -11.50 -11.45 12.55
CA CYS A 470 -11.79 -11.12 13.95
C CYS A 470 -13.15 -11.64 14.40
N ALA A 471 -14.18 -11.60 13.55
CA ALA A 471 -15.52 -12.11 13.85
C ALA A 471 -15.49 -13.63 14.10
N GLN A 472 -14.82 -14.39 13.24
CA GLN A 472 -14.68 -15.85 13.39
C GLN A 472 -13.80 -16.26 14.58
N ALA A 473 -12.98 -15.33 15.08
CA ALA A 473 -12.25 -15.47 16.34
C ALA A 473 -13.00 -14.94 17.58
N GLY A 474 -14.28 -14.58 17.45
CA GLY A 474 -15.15 -14.19 18.57
C GLY A 474 -15.15 -12.70 18.94
N ALA A 475 -14.60 -11.82 18.11
CA ALA A 475 -14.66 -10.37 18.35
C ALA A 475 -16.08 -9.80 18.15
N HIS A 476 -16.44 -8.79 18.94
CA HIS A 476 -17.66 -8.02 18.71
C HIS A 476 -17.51 -7.12 17.48
N VAL A 477 -18.24 -7.42 16.41
CA VAL A 477 -18.21 -6.65 15.17
C VAL A 477 -18.94 -5.30 15.31
N PRO A 478 -18.29 -4.16 15.01
CA PRO A 478 -18.91 -2.84 15.02
C PRO A 478 -20.15 -2.75 14.12
N ASN A 479 -21.22 -2.12 14.62
CA ASN A 479 -22.53 -2.05 13.95
C ASN A 479 -22.49 -1.58 12.48
N LYS A 480 -21.52 -0.74 12.09
CA LYS A 480 -21.35 -0.27 10.71
C LYS A 480 -21.06 -1.38 9.68
N TYR A 481 -20.57 -2.55 10.13
CA TYR A 481 -20.27 -3.70 9.27
C TYR A 481 -21.44 -4.67 9.15
N LYS A 482 -22.39 -4.68 10.10
CA LYS A 482 -23.52 -5.63 10.09
C LYS A 482 -24.37 -5.56 8.79
N PRO A 483 -24.69 -4.38 8.22
CA PRO A 483 -25.38 -4.30 6.94
C PRO A 483 -24.55 -4.74 5.73
N MET A 484 -23.22 -4.84 5.87
CA MET A 484 -22.33 -5.39 4.83
C MET A 484 -22.29 -6.92 4.90
N MET A 485 -22.33 -7.47 6.13
CA MET A 485 -22.39 -8.90 6.42
C MET A 485 -23.75 -9.53 6.06
N ARG A 486 -24.83 -8.73 6.04
CA ARG A 486 -26.21 -9.18 5.78
C ARG A 486 -26.74 -10.20 6.79
N ALA A 487 -26.33 -10.08 8.05
CA ALA A 487 -26.70 -10.94 9.17
C ALA A 487 -28.20 -10.90 9.57
N ASP A 488 -29.01 -10.21 8.78
CA ASP A 488 -30.47 -10.07 8.87
C ASP A 488 -31.21 -10.69 7.67
N ILE A 489 -30.47 -11.26 6.70
CA ILE A 489 -31.01 -12.00 5.56
C ILE A 489 -30.84 -13.50 5.82
N VAL A 490 -31.96 -14.20 5.97
CA VAL A 490 -31.98 -15.66 6.06
C VAL A 490 -31.47 -16.26 4.74
N VAL A 491 -30.41 -17.06 4.81
CA VAL A 491 -29.90 -17.83 3.68
C VAL A 491 -30.83 -19.04 3.44
N PRO A 492 -31.36 -19.25 2.22
CA PRO A 492 -32.21 -20.40 1.91
C PRO A 492 -31.50 -21.73 2.14
N GLU A 493 -32.20 -22.69 2.74
CA GLU A 493 -31.68 -24.05 2.95
C GLU A 493 -31.49 -24.80 1.63
N ASP A 494 -30.74 -25.92 1.64
CA ASP A 494 -30.46 -26.71 0.42
C ASP A 494 -31.71 -27.25 -0.30
N ARG A 495 -32.82 -27.43 0.42
CA ARG A 495 -34.14 -27.79 -0.14
C ARG A 495 -34.90 -26.60 -0.75
N GLU A 496 -34.62 -25.39 -0.29
CA GLU A 496 -35.31 -24.15 -0.69
C GLU A 496 -34.55 -23.46 -1.84
N ALA A 497 -33.23 -23.57 -1.85
CA ALA A 497 -32.33 -22.96 -2.82
C ALA A 497 -32.79 -23.13 -4.29
N PRO A 498 -33.29 -24.28 -4.77
CA PRO A 498 -33.77 -24.42 -6.16
C PRO A 498 -34.95 -23.51 -6.54
N PHE A 499 -35.75 -23.08 -5.57
CA PHE A 499 -36.96 -22.27 -5.78
C PHE A 499 -36.69 -20.75 -5.77
N VAL A 500 -35.48 -20.34 -5.39
CA VAL A 500 -35.07 -18.93 -5.21
C VAL A 500 -33.75 -18.56 -5.89
N ALA A 501 -33.11 -19.53 -6.56
CA ALA A 501 -31.81 -19.44 -7.24
C ALA A 501 -31.77 -18.52 -8.47
#